data_AF-A0A2H5W3G9-F1
#
_entry.id   AF-A0A2H5W3G9-F1
#
_cell.length_a   1.000
_cell.length_b   1.000
_cell.length_c   1.000
_cell.angle_alpha   90.00
_cell.angle_beta   90.00
_cell.angle_gamma   90.00
#
_symmetry.space_group_name_H-M   'P 1'
#
loop_
_entity.id
_entity.type
_entity.pdbx_description
1 polymer ?
#
loop_
_entity_poly.entity_id
_entity_poly.type
_entity_poly.pdbx_seq_one_letter_code
_entity_poly.pdbx_strand_id
1 'polypeptide(L)'
;MGAEGGRLFEAFLNQQDEEAWQCALAQLEPHLHEVDRTATRIWFHFFPLALARALQEAEDPAALARQLFLEGKYRLADQIDSSHRFLYGHRYWPEVKRALIAYAHRTRAPERMSLADHIREVAAMVAEERRLEPSLTLGITAVAFMTVEQVGLEAFQATPGTIALDPRTLARTPDEVLARRARDDRQRLFYWWKYPDKVWTITFDENDPEATFRLINRQHLTTAAAQDKRPHHLRDPRCVPNEGPIPVQCRSGSCGSCWVGVLGGAEKLSEMEEYERRRLREFGYIETDEPKPIIRLACQARAFGAVSIVIPPWNGVFGRFLRKWRQQQRPMELMGTP
;
A
#
# COMPACT_ATOMS: atom_id res chain seq x y z
N MET A 1 -28.23 12.21 18.15
CA MET A 1 -27.70 13.38 17.42
C MET A 1 -26.42 13.12 16.61
N GLY A 2 -25.53 12.18 16.99
CA GLY A 2 -24.32 11.87 16.20
C GLY A 2 -24.53 11.00 14.95
N ALA A 3 -25.59 10.18 14.92
CA ALA A 3 -25.85 9.24 13.81
C ALA A 3 -26.23 9.90 12.47
N GLU A 4 -26.60 11.19 12.49
CA GLU A 4 -26.93 11.95 11.28
C GLU A 4 -25.67 12.50 10.61
N GLY A 5 -24.75 13.09 11.37
CA GLY A 5 -23.47 13.57 10.84
C GLY A 5 -22.63 12.45 10.21
N GLY A 6 -22.57 11.28 10.87
CA GLY A 6 -21.88 10.11 10.33
C GLY A 6 -22.42 9.67 8.97
N ARG A 7 -23.76 9.62 8.82
CA ARG A 7 -24.42 9.28 7.55
C ARG A 7 -24.16 10.30 6.45
N LEU A 8 -24.18 11.59 6.76
CA LEU A 8 -23.86 12.65 5.79
C LEU A 8 -22.40 12.56 5.33
N PHE A 9 -21.48 12.25 6.26
CA PHE A 9 -20.07 12.09 5.95
C PHE A 9 -19.81 10.87 5.05
N GLU A 10 -20.42 9.72 5.35
CA GLU A 10 -20.35 8.54 4.47
C GLU A 10 -20.96 8.81 3.10
N ALA A 11 -22.10 9.50 3.03
CA ALA A 11 -22.71 9.89 1.76
C ALA A 11 -21.80 10.81 0.93
N PHE A 12 -21.05 11.71 1.59
CA PHE A 12 -20.06 12.55 0.92
C PHE A 12 -18.88 11.74 0.36
N LEU A 13 -18.33 10.80 1.14
CA LEU A 13 -17.22 9.96 0.69
C LEU A 13 -17.65 9.08 -0.51
N ASN A 14 -18.84 8.47 -0.43
CA ASN A 14 -19.38 7.62 -1.49
C ASN A 14 -19.61 8.38 -2.82
N GLN A 15 -19.77 9.71 -2.77
CA GLN A 15 -19.86 10.56 -3.97
C GLN A 15 -18.50 10.81 -4.64
N GLN A 16 -17.39 10.59 -3.94
CA GLN A 16 -16.06 10.79 -4.49
C GLN A 16 -15.69 9.60 -5.37
N ASP A 17 -15.50 9.84 -6.66
CA ASP A 17 -15.01 8.82 -7.58
C ASP A 17 -13.48 8.67 -7.53
N GLU A 18 -12.95 7.70 -8.27
CA GLU A 18 -11.50 7.44 -8.31
C GLU A 18 -10.70 8.70 -8.73
N GLU A 19 -11.24 9.52 -9.64
CA GLU A 19 -10.58 10.74 -10.10
C GLU A 19 -10.53 11.81 -9.01
N ALA A 20 -11.60 11.98 -8.24
CA ALA A 20 -11.64 12.85 -7.07
C ALA A 20 -10.61 12.42 -6.01
N TRP A 21 -10.49 11.11 -5.76
CA TRP A 21 -9.46 10.56 -4.86
C TRP A 21 -8.04 10.80 -5.37
N GLN A 22 -7.76 10.55 -6.66
CA GLN A 22 -6.44 10.82 -7.23
C GLN A 22 -6.10 12.32 -7.20
N CYS A 23 -7.07 13.19 -7.50
CA CYS A 23 -6.91 14.64 -7.38
C CYS A 23 -6.60 15.06 -5.94
N ALA A 24 -7.32 14.52 -4.95
CA ALA A 24 -7.07 14.81 -3.55
C ALA A 24 -5.65 14.36 -3.15
N LEU A 25 -5.25 13.14 -3.49
CA LEU A 25 -3.91 12.62 -3.19
C LEU A 25 -2.80 13.46 -3.83
N ALA A 26 -2.97 13.88 -5.09
CA ALA A 26 -2.01 14.76 -5.77
C ALA A 26 -1.85 16.12 -5.06
N GLN A 27 -2.92 16.67 -4.48
CA GLN A 27 -2.84 17.91 -3.70
C GLN A 27 -2.21 17.71 -2.30
N LEU A 28 -2.32 16.51 -1.74
CA LEU A 28 -1.74 16.17 -0.43
C LEU A 28 -0.25 15.81 -0.55
N GLU A 29 0.15 15.17 -1.66
CA GLU A 29 1.49 14.59 -1.84
C GLU A 29 2.65 15.56 -1.56
N PRO A 30 2.65 16.82 -2.03
CA PRO A 30 3.73 17.77 -1.74
C PRO A 30 3.91 18.03 -0.23
N HIS A 31 2.84 17.91 0.55
CA HIS A 31 2.77 18.20 1.97
C HIS A 31 2.99 16.97 2.86
N LEU A 32 3.06 15.76 2.28
CA LEU A 32 3.42 14.55 3.00
C LEU A 32 4.90 14.60 3.40
N HIS A 33 5.18 14.23 4.65
CA HIS A 33 6.55 14.00 5.08
C HIS A 33 7.18 12.88 4.23
N GLU A 34 8.45 13.03 3.88
CA GLU A 34 9.16 12.10 2.98
C GLU A 34 9.04 10.63 3.44
N VAL A 35 9.13 10.41 4.75
CA VAL A 35 9.00 9.08 5.39
C VAL A 35 7.75 8.31 4.99
N ASP A 36 6.64 8.99 4.69
CA ASP A 36 5.35 8.37 4.37
C ASP A 36 4.85 8.65 2.96
N ARG A 37 5.51 9.54 2.20
CA ARG A 37 5.07 9.91 0.84
C ARG A 37 4.93 8.68 -0.06
N THR A 38 5.97 7.86 -0.16
CA THR A 38 5.97 6.63 -0.94
C THR A 38 5.06 5.56 -0.34
N ALA A 39 5.07 5.41 0.99
CA ALA A 39 4.26 4.41 1.68
C ALA A 39 2.75 4.65 1.48
N THR A 40 2.32 5.92 1.51
CA THR A 40 0.93 6.32 1.24
C THR A 40 0.54 5.90 -0.17
N ARG A 41 1.33 6.26 -1.20
CA ARG A 41 1.04 5.85 -2.59
C ARG A 41 0.94 4.34 -2.75
N ILE A 42 1.88 3.59 -2.15
CA ILE A 42 1.86 2.11 -2.18
C ILE A 42 0.57 1.57 -1.58
N TRP A 43 0.12 2.10 -0.44
CA TRP A 43 -1.11 1.64 0.21
C TRP A 43 -2.34 1.81 -0.69
N PHE A 44 -2.47 2.95 -1.39
CA PHE A 44 -3.57 3.18 -2.34
C PHE A 44 -3.53 2.24 -3.55
N HIS A 45 -2.34 1.78 -3.97
CA HIS A 45 -2.23 0.72 -4.99
C HIS A 45 -2.59 -0.66 -4.44
N PHE A 46 -2.35 -0.92 -3.15
CA PHE A 46 -2.73 -2.17 -2.51
C PHE A 46 -4.22 -2.27 -2.24
N PHE A 47 -4.94 -1.15 -2.12
CA PHE A 47 -6.38 -1.14 -1.85
C PHE A 47 -7.10 -0.19 -2.81
N PRO A 48 -7.16 -0.52 -4.12
CA PRO A 48 -7.80 0.34 -5.10
C PRO A 48 -9.33 0.40 -4.88
N LEU A 49 -9.88 1.61 -4.85
CA LEU A 49 -11.31 1.84 -4.56
C LEU A 49 -12.22 1.13 -5.57
N ALA A 50 -11.89 1.20 -6.86
CA ALA A 50 -12.63 0.49 -7.90
C ALA A 50 -12.76 -1.02 -7.68
N LEU A 51 -11.74 -1.69 -7.10
CA LEU A 51 -11.85 -3.12 -6.78
C LEU A 51 -12.78 -3.36 -5.58
N ALA A 52 -12.70 -2.50 -4.55
CA ALA A 52 -13.56 -2.58 -3.39
C ALA A 52 -15.04 -2.41 -3.78
N ARG A 53 -15.36 -1.37 -4.56
CA ARG A 53 -16.72 -1.13 -5.06
C ARG A 53 -17.23 -2.26 -5.96
N ALA A 54 -16.41 -2.74 -6.88
CA ALA A 54 -16.82 -3.86 -7.73
C ALA A 54 -17.12 -5.14 -6.94
N LEU A 55 -16.40 -5.41 -5.84
CA LEU A 55 -16.69 -6.53 -4.95
C LEU A 55 -17.94 -6.30 -4.08
N GLN A 56 -18.23 -5.05 -3.69
CA GLN A 56 -19.43 -4.69 -2.92
C GLN A 56 -20.70 -4.78 -3.78
N GLU A 57 -20.62 -4.37 -5.04
CA GLU A 57 -21.75 -4.35 -5.98
C GLU A 57 -22.03 -5.71 -6.64
N ALA A 58 -21.07 -6.65 -6.57
CA ALA A 58 -21.22 -7.97 -7.17
C ALA A 58 -22.31 -8.80 -6.45
N GLU A 59 -23.19 -9.45 -7.22
CA GLU A 59 -24.19 -10.38 -6.69
C GLU A 59 -23.57 -11.55 -5.92
N ASP A 60 -22.46 -12.09 -6.44
CA ASP A 60 -21.63 -13.08 -5.76
C ASP A 60 -20.16 -12.58 -5.70
N PRO A 61 -19.78 -11.89 -4.61
CA PRO A 61 -18.41 -11.39 -4.43
C PRO A 61 -17.36 -12.52 -4.39
N ALA A 62 -17.75 -13.73 -3.97
CA ALA A 62 -16.83 -14.87 -3.92
C ALA A 62 -16.57 -15.44 -5.31
N ALA A 63 -17.59 -15.50 -6.17
CA ALA A 63 -17.40 -15.84 -7.59
C ALA A 63 -16.52 -14.82 -8.31
N LEU A 64 -16.77 -13.52 -8.06
CA LEU A 64 -15.93 -12.48 -8.64
C LEU A 64 -14.48 -12.59 -8.15
N ALA A 65 -14.24 -12.81 -6.86
CA ALA A 65 -12.91 -13.01 -6.32
C ALA A 65 -12.18 -14.20 -6.99
N ARG A 66 -12.86 -15.33 -7.21
CA ARG A 66 -12.31 -16.48 -7.95
C ARG A 66 -11.98 -16.13 -9.40
N GLN A 67 -12.87 -15.41 -10.09
CA GLN A 67 -12.66 -14.96 -11.47
C GLN A 67 -11.43 -14.05 -11.61
N LEU A 68 -11.19 -13.21 -10.62
CA LEU A 68 -10.07 -12.27 -10.58
C LEU A 68 -8.80 -12.88 -9.95
N PHE A 69 -8.82 -14.18 -9.63
CA PHE A 69 -7.72 -14.88 -8.97
C PHE A 69 -7.23 -14.16 -7.69
N LEU A 70 -8.16 -13.60 -6.91
CA LEU A 70 -7.82 -12.92 -5.66
C LEU A 70 -7.43 -13.96 -4.61
N GLU A 71 -6.20 -13.87 -4.12
CA GLU A 71 -5.65 -14.73 -3.06
C GLU A 71 -5.15 -13.87 -1.91
N GLY A 72 -5.28 -14.35 -0.66
CA GLY A 72 -4.86 -13.61 0.54
C GLY A 72 -5.94 -12.65 1.04
N LYS A 73 -5.53 -11.62 1.79
CA LYS A 73 -6.43 -10.65 2.43
C LYS A 73 -6.61 -9.42 1.56
N TYR A 74 -7.48 -9.54 0.55
CA TYR A 74 -7.77 -8.46 -0.41
C TYR A 74 -8.84 -7.48 0.07
N ARG A 75 -9.67 -7.85 1.06
CA ARG A 75 -10.67 -6.95 1.63
C ARG A 75 -10.07 -6.15 2.76
N LEU A 76 -10.22 -4.83 2.71
CA LEU A 76 -9.74 -3.96 3.78
C LEU A 76 -10.49 -4.19 5.11
N ALA A 77 -11.76 -4.61 5.05
CA ALA A 77 -12.57 -4.97 6.21
C ALA A 77 -11.89 -6.03 7.12
N ASP A 78 -11.06 -6.90 6.56
CA ASP A 78 -10.39 -7.98 7.31
C ASP A 78 -9.08 -7.51 7.99
N GLN A 79 -8.68 -6.24 7.79
CA GLN A 79 -7.36 -5.72 8.18
C GLN A 79 -7.33 -4.20 8.39
N ILE A 80 -8.44 -3.64 8.89
CA ILE A 80 -8.61 -2.20 9.15
C ILE A 80 -7.44 -1.63 9.94
N ASP A 81 -7.04 -2.26 11.04
CA ASP A 81 -6.00 -1.74 11.94
C ASP A 81 -4.56 -2.14 11.54
N SER A 82 -4.37 -2.95 10.49
CA SER A 82 -3.06 -3.54 10.16
C SER A 82 -2.58 -3.32 8.72
N SER A 83 -3.47 -2.97 7.79
CA SER A 83 -3.15 -2.80 6.36
C SER A 83 -2.04 -1.77 6.08
N HIS A 84 -1.91 -0.78 6.96
CA HIS A 84 -1.01 0.36 6.86
C HIS A 84 0.20 0.25 7.81
N ARG A 85 0.47 -0.93 8.38
CA ARG A 85 1.55 -1.13 9.37
C ARG A 85 2.94 -0.67 8.89
N PHE A 86 3.16 -0.64 7.58
CA PHE A 86 4.41 -0.21 6.95
C PHE A 86 4.54 1.31 6.78
N LEU A 87 3.47 2.08 7.02
CA LEU A 87 3.55 3.54 7.12
C LEU A 87 4.20 3.89 8.46
N TYR A 88 5.08 4.89 8.46
CA TYR A 88 5.53 5.56 9.67
C TYR A 88 4.28 5.97 10.47
N GLY A 89 3.34 6.70 9.86
CA GLY A 89 2.11 7.19 10.49
C GLY A 89 1.24 6.13 11.19
N HIS A 90 1.44 4.81 10.99
CA HIS A 90 0.74 3.76 11.73
C HIS A 90 0.78 3.96 13.26
N ARG A 91 1.85 4.54 13.80
CA ARG A 91 1.96 4.81 15.24
C ARG A 91 0.97 5.86 15.78
N TYR A 92 0.30 6.58 14.90
CA TYR A 92 -0.73 7.57 15.23
C TYR A 92 -2.14 7.05 14.89
N TRP A 93 -2.27 5.77 14.50
CA TRP A 93 -3.54 5.18 14.08
C TRP A 93 -4.67 5.32 15.10
N PRO A 94 -4.49 5.06 16.41
CA PRO A 94 -5.55 5.23 17.39
C PRO A 94 -6.07 6.67 17.44
N GLU A 95 -5.17 7.65 17.41
CA GLU A 95 -5.51 9.07 17.45
C GLU A 95 -6.21 9.53 16.16
N VAL A 96 -5.70 9.12 15.00
CA VAL A 96 -6.31 9.40 13.69
C VAL A 96 -7.72 8.82 13.62
N LYS A 97 -7.88 7.57 14.06
CA LYS A 97 -9.18 6.90 14.10
C LYS A 97 -10.18 7.63 14.98
N ARG A 98 -9.78 7.95 16.22
CA ARG A 98 -10.63 8.70 17.16
C ARG A 98 -11.00 10.08 16.60
N ALA A 99 -10.02 10.79 16.02
CA ALA A 99 -10.24 12.11 15.44
C ALA A 99 -11.20 12.05 14.25
N LEU A 100 -11.04 11.08 13.33
CA LEU A 100 -11.92 10.89 12.18
C LEU A 100 -13.36 10.54 12.61
N ILE A 101 -13.52 9.65 13.60
CA ILE A 101 -14.84 9.29 14.12
C ILE A 101 -15.54 10.51 14.72
N ALA A 102 -14.84 11.28 15.56
CA ALA A 102 -15.37 12.50 16.14
C ALA A 102 -15.69 13.56 15.07
N TYR A 103 -14.83 13.68 14.07
CA TYR A 103 -15.02 14.56 12.92
C TYR A 103 -16.28 14.21 12.13
N ALA A 104 -16.41 12.95 11.72
CA ALA A 104 -17.56 12.46 10.96
C ALA A 104 -18.90 12.73 11.67
N HIS A 105 -18.95 12.56 12.99
CA HIS A 105 -20.18 12.84 13.76
C HIS A 105 -20.49 14.33 13.93
N ARG A 106 -19.47 15.20 13.88
CA ARG A 106 -19.62 16.66 14.04
C ARG A 106 -19.94 17.35 12.72
N THR A 107 -19.39 16.86 11.61
CA THR A 107 -19.52 17.47 10.29
C THR A 107 -20.97 17.40 9.80
N ARG A 108 -21.51 18.56 9.40
CA ARG A 108 -22.92 18.72 8.99
C ARG A 108 -23.10 19.07 7.51
N ALA A 109 -22.07 19.63 6.89
CA ALA A 109 -22.09 20.09 5.51
C ALA A 109 -20.73 19.77 4.84
N PRO A 110 -20.37 18.48 4.72
CA PRO A 110 -19.08 18.06 4.18
C PRO A 110 -18.86 18.56 2.74
N GLU A 111 -19.91 18.71 1.94
CA GLU A 111 -19.84 19.20 0.56
C GLU A 111 -19.26 20.61 0.38
N ARG A 112 -19.10 21.38 1.46
CA ARG A 112 -18.52 22.73 1.43
C ARG A 112 -16.99 22.75 1.31
N MET A 113 -16.33 21.62 1.52
CA MET A 113 -14.88 21.50 1.48
C MET A 113 -14.47 20.40 0.50
N SER A 114 -13.26 20.52 -0.04
CA SER A 114 -12.70 19.45 -0.85
C SER A 114 -12.35 18.24 0.03
N LEU A 115 -12.29 17.05 -0.57
CA LEU A 115 -11.81 15.83 0.11
C LEU A 115 -10.42 16.03 0.71
N ALA A 116 -9.51 16.71 -0.01
CA ALA A 116 -8.18 17.02 0.48
C ALA A 116 -8.20 17.92 1.72
N ASP A 117 -9.10 18.90 1.78
CA ASP A 117 -9.22 19.80 2.93
C ASP A 117 -9.78 19.09 4.16
N HIS A 118 -10.75 18.18 3.99
CA HIS A 118 -11.20 17.32 5.09
C HIS A 118 -10.06 16.46 5.66
N ILE A 119 -9.25 15.87 4.78
CA ILE A 119 -8.09 15.06 5.21
C ILE A 119 -7.07 15.93 5.95
N ARG A 120 -6.79 17.15 5.45
CA ARG A 120 -5.89 18.11 6.12
C ARG A 120 -6.42 18.53 7.50
N GLU A 121 -7.71 18.79 7.62
CA GLU A 121 -8.31 19.23 8.89
C GLU A 121 -8.16 18.15 9.97
N VAL A 122 -8.52 16.90 9.66
CA VAL A 122 -8.36 15.78 10.61
C VAL A 122 -6.89 15.52 10.93
N ALA A 123 -6.00 15.59 9.92
CA ALA A 123 -4.57 15.44 10.14
C ALA A 123 -4.01 16.51 11.07
N ALA A 124 -4.45 17.77 10.90
CA ALA A 124 -4.07 18.90 11.75
C ALA A 124 -4.57 18.74 13.19
N MET A 125 -5.80 18.26 13.40
CA MET A 125 -6.33 17.96 14.74
C MET A 125 -5.43 16.95 15.49
N VAL A 126 -5.00 15.88 14.82
CA VAL A 126 -4.12 14.87 15.42
C VAL A 126 -2.72 15.44 15.67
N ALA A 127 -2.20 16.21 14.71
CA ALA A 127 -0.89 16.83 14.82
C ALA A 127 -0.82 17.82 16.00
N GLU A 128 -1.86 18.64 16.19
CA GLU A 128 -1.98 19.56 17.33
C GLU A 128 -2.05 18.79 18.67
N GLU A 129 -2.91 17.77 18.76
CA GLU A 129 -3.05 16.94 19.96
C GLU A 129 -1.71 16.30 20.37
N ARG A 130 -0.92 15.86 19.37
CA ARG A 130 0.35 15.16 19.57
C ARG A 130 1.58 16.07 19.54
N ARG A 131 1.40 17.36 19.28
CA ARG A 131 2.48 18.35 19.08
C ARG A 131 3.49 17.90 18.03
N LEU A 132 2.97 17.48 16.87
CA LEU A 132 3.73 17.00 15.72
C LEU A 132 3.60 17.96 14.54
N GLU A 133 4.51 17.83 13.58
CA GLU A 133 4.34 18.42 12.26
C GLU A 133 3.15 17.77 11.53
N PRO A 134 2.19 18.53 10.96
CA PRO A 134 1.03 17.98 10.24
C PRO A 134 1.40 17.02 9.10
N SER A 135 2.57 17.21 8.49
CA SER A 135 3.09 16.36 7.42
C SER A 135 3.27 14.89 7.84
N LEU A 136 3.44 14.60 9.14
CA LEU A 136 3.62 13.25 9.70
C LEU A 136 2.32 12.48 9.93
N THR A 137 1.17 13.16 10.00
CA THR A 137 -0.14 12.53 10.23
C THR A 137 -0.98 12.49 8.95
N LEU A 138 -0.62 13.27 7.94
CA LEU A 138 -1.42 13.45 6.72
C LEU A 138 -1.60 12.14 5.92
N GLY A 139 -0.54 11.35 5.74
CA GLY A 139 -0.59 10.10 4.97
C GLY A 139 -1.49 9.05 5.61
N ILE A 140 -1.30 8.80 6.91
CA ILE A 140 -2.15 7.86 7.67
C ILE A 140 -3.61 8.36 7.80
N THR A 141 -3.84 9.68 7.78
CA THR A 141 -5.19 10.25 7.76
C THR A 141 -5.86 10.00 6.41
N ALA A 142 -5.17 10.17 5.28
CA ALA A 142 -5.71 9.82 3.97
C ALA A 142 -6.09 8.33 3.89
N VAL A 143 -5.24 7.46 4.45
CA VAL A 143 -5.54 6.02 4.60
C VAL A 143 -6.81 5.79 5.43
N ALA A 144 -6.99 6.51 6.56
CA ALA A 144 -8.17 6.37 7.39
C ALA A 144 -9.46 6.76 6.64
N PHE A 145 -9.43 7.86 5.87
CA PHE A 145 -10.54 8.28 5.03
C PHE A 145 -10.91 7.23 3.97
N MET A 146 -9.92 6.72 3.24
CA MET A 146 -10.16 5.66 2.25
C MET A 146 -10.61 4.34 2.92
N THR A 147 -10.16 4.09 4.15
CA THR A 147 -10.64 2.94 4.92
C THR A 147 -12.13 3.06 5.21
N VAL A 148 -12.59 4.22 5.70
CA VAL A 148 -14.03 4.49 5.92
C VAL A 148 -14.81 4.37 4.61
N GLU A 149 -14.29 4.91 3.50
CA GLU A 149 -14.93 4.77 2.18
C GLU A 149 -15.13 3.30 1.78
N GLN A 150 -14.15 2.42 2.02
CA GLN A 150 -14.24 1.03 1.59
C GLN A 150 -14.98 0.10 2.57
N VAL A 151 -15.07 0.44 3.86
CA VAL A 151 -15.61 -0.46 4.88
C VAL A 151 -16.82 0.09 5.62
N GLY A 152 -17.11 1.38 5.47
CA GLY A 152 -18.13 2.09 6.23
C GLY A 152 -17.65 2.53 7.62
N LEU A 153 -18.29 3.56 8.15
CA LEU A 153 -17.96 4.15 9.44
C LEU A 153 -18.25 3.18 10.60
N GLU A 154 -19.29 2.35 10.49
CA GLU A 154 -19.64 1.37 11.51
C GLU A 154 -18.54 0.32 11.72
N ALA A 155 -18.09 -0.34 10.64
CA ALA A 155 -17.02 -1.33 10.73
C ALA A 155 -15.67 -0.68 11.14
N PHE A 156 -15.43 0.55 10.68
CA PHE A 156 -14.29 1.34 11.11
C PHE A 156 -14.31 1.58 12.64
N GLN A 157 -15.45 1.98 13.20
CA GLN A 157 -15.64 2.20 14.64
C GLN A 157 -15.53 0.92 15.48
N ALA A 158 -16.00 -0.21 14.95
CA ALA A 158 -16.06 -1.47 15.66
C ALA A 158 -14.68 -2.07 15.99
N THR A 159 -13.64 -1.69 15.25
CA THR A 159 -12.28 -2.20 15.47
C THR A 159 -11.55 -1.41 16.56
N PRO A 160 -10.62 -2.01 17.31
CA PRO A 160 -10.01 -1.37 18.49
C PRO A 160 -9.03 -0.23 18.18
N GLY A 161 -8.52 -0.12 16.95
CA GLY A 161 -7.51 0.89 16.60
C GLY A 161 -6.12 0.53 17.13
N THR A 162 -5.74 -0.74 17.10
CA THR A 162 -4.47 -1.21 17.70
C THR A 162 -3.23 -0.81 16.88
N ILE A 163 -2.12 -0.59 17.58
CA ILE A 163 -0.78 -0.45 16.98
C ILE A 163 0.00 -1.75 17.20
N ALA A 164 0.43 -2.39 16.13
CA ALA A 164 1.24 -3.62 16.19
C ALA A 164 2.72 -3.32 15.86
N LEU A 165 3.35 -2.50 16.70
CA LEU A 165 4.77 -2.14 16.57
C LEU A 165 5.55 -2.58 17.82
N ASP A 166 6.75 -3.13 17.63
CA ASP A 166 7.64 -3.37 18.75
C ASP A 166 8.14 -2.02 19.34
N PRO A 167 8.48 -1.96 20.64
CA PRO A 167 8.89 -0.71 21.28
C PRO A 167 10.11 -0.02 20.63
N ARG A 168 11.04 -0.79 20.04
CA ARG A 168 12.23 -0.21 19.40
C ARG A 168 11.85 0.47 18.09
N THR A 169 10.94 -0.10 17.32
CA THR A 169 10.44 0.52 16.09
C THR A 169 9.55 1.71 16.40
N LEU A 170 8.74 1.65 17.46
CA LEU A 170 7.92 2.78 17.90
C LEU A 170 8.75 4.01 18.28
N ALA A 171 9.93 3.80 18.85
CA ALA A 171 10.84 4.86 19.28
C ALA A 171 11.65 5.53 18.14
N ARG A 172 11.62 4.98 16.91
CA ARG A 172 12.42 5.53 15.79
C ARG A 172 11.87 6.85 15.30
N THR A 173 12.77 7.78 15.01
CA THR A 173 12.41 9.06 14.38
C THR A 173 12.17 8.91 12.88
N PRO A 174 11.52 9.87 12.19
CA PRO A 174 11.36 9.84 10.74
C PRO A 174 12.70 9.76 10.02
N ASP A 175 13.69 10.54 10.46
CA ASP A 175 15.02 10.60 9.86
C ASP A 175 15.79 9.30 10.02
N GLU A 176 15.66 8.62 11.17
CA GLU A 176 16.26 7.31 11.38
C GLU A 176 15.67 6.26 10.43
N VAL A 177 14.37 6.32 10.13
CA VAL A 177 13.72 5.45 9.15
C VAL A 177 14.26 5.72 7.75
N LEU A 178 14.33 6.99 7.34
CA LEU A 178 14.88 7.38 6.03
C LEU A 178 16.36 6.98 5.89
N ALA A 179 17.18 7.24 6.91
CA ALA A 179 18.58 6.87 6.92
C ALA A 179 18.77 5.34 6.81
N ARG A 180 17.90 4.55 7.44
CA ARG A 180 17.92 3.08 7.30
C ARG A 180 17.55 2.62 5.90
N ARG A 181 16.55 3.23 5.27
CA ARG A 181 16.15 2.94 3.87
C ARG A 181 17.27 3.26 2.87
N ALA A 182 18.02 4.33 3.10
CA ALA A 182 19.11 4.74 2.23
C ALA A 182 20.38 3.88 2.40
N ARG A 183 20.59 3.25 3.57
CA ARG A 183 21.83 2.57 3.92
C ARG A 183 22.06 1.30 3.11
N ASP A 184 23.27 1.16 2.59
CA ASP A 184 23.79 -0.10 2.05
C ASP A 184 24.60 -0.89 3.08
N ASP A 185 24.63 -2.21 2.90
CA ASP A 185 25.46 -3.11 3.68
C ASP A 185 26.94 -2.76 3.52
N ARG A 186 27.68 -2.77 4.63
CA ARG A 186 29.15 -2.76 4.57
C ARG A 186 29.62 -4.07 3.93
N GLN A 187 30.29 -3.95 2.79
CA GLN A 187 30.90 -5.09 2.10
C GLN A 187 32.18 -5.50 2.82
N ARG A 188 32.37 -6.81 3.06
CA ARG A 188 33.55 -7.31 3.76
C ARG A 188 34.75 -7.33 2.81
N LEU A 189 35.67 -6.36 2.96
CA LEU A 189 36.87 -6.25 2.11
C LEU A 189 37.70 -7.54 2.06
N PHE A 190 37.83 -8.27 3.18
CA PHE A 190 38.67 -9.47 3.22
C PHE A 190 37.98 -10.76 2.73
N TYR A 191 36.74 -10.71 2.24
CA TYR A 191 36.01 -11.88 1.75
C TYR A 191 36.06 -12.07 0.21
N TRP A 192 36.75 -11.18 -0.51
CA TRP A 192 36.80 -11.16 -1.98
C TRP A 192 37.36 -12.44 -2.60
N TRP A 193 38.11 -13.26 -1.85
CA TRP A 193 38.75 -14.46 -2.39
C TRP A 193 37.78 -15.65 -2.47
N LYS A 194 36.67 -15.61 -1.73
CA LYS A 194 35.72 -16.73 -1.58
C LYS A 194 34.35 -16.45 -2.21
N TYR A 195 33.94 -15.18 -2.28
CA TYR A 195 32.72 -14.72 -2.94
C TYR A 195 32.99 -13.37 -3.62
N PRO A 196 33.17 -13.32 -4.94
CA PRO A 196 33.49 -12.06 -5.63
C PRO A 196 32.30 -11.09 -5.67
N ASP A 197 31.08 -11.58 -5.44
CA ASP A 197 29.87 -10.79 -5.58
C ASP A 197 29.46 -10.10 -4.26
N LYS A 198 29.12 -8.82 -4.37
CA LYS A 198 28.53 -8.04 -3.27
C LYS A 198 27.23 -8.68 -2.81
N VAL A 199 26.95 -8.61 -1.51
CA VAL A 199 25.70 -9.14 -0.92
C VAL A 199 24.99 -8.01 -0.19
N TRP A 200 23.68 -7.92 -0.41
CA TRP A 200 22.81 -6.87 0.10
C TRP A 200 21.73 -7.45 1.02
N THR A 201 21.30 -6.66 2.01
CA THR A 201 20.12 -6.94 2.83
C THR A 201 18.90 -6.39 2.12
N ILE A 202 17.92 -7.26 1.86
CA ILE A 202 16.57 -6.82 1.46
C ILE A 202 15.68 -6.90 2.69
N THR A 203 14.97 -5.82 2.99
CA THR A 203 13.99 -5.76 4.10
C THR A 203 12.60 -5.83 3.52
N PHE A 204 11.74 -6.72 4.02
CA PHE A 204 10.35 -6.87 3.54
C PHE A 204 9.28 -6.51 4.59
N ASP A 205 9.68 -6.26 5.84
CA ASP A 205 8.89 -5.56 6.87
C ASP A 205 9.86 -4.77 7.75
N GLU A 206 9.79 -3.43 7.71
CA GLU A 206 10.69 -2.55 8.48
C GLU A 206 10.45 -2.60 10.01
N ASN A 207 9.34 -3.21 10.41
CA ASN A 207 8.90 -3.37 11.79
C ASN A 207 9.23 -4.75 12.38
N ASP A 208 9.83 -5.65 11.62
CA ASP A 208 10.32 -6.95 12.10
C ASP A 208 11.81 -7.06 11.77
N PRO A 209 12.73 -7.06 12.76
CA PRO A 209 14.17 -7.16 12.50
C PRO A 209 14.56 -8.46 11.79
N GLU A 210 13.74 -9.50 11.90
CA GLU A 210 13.95 -10.78 11.22
C GLU A 210 13.37 -10.78 9.80
N ALA A 211 12.58 -9.77 9.41
CA ALA A 211 11.97 -9.68 8.09
C ALA A 211 12.94 -9.15 7.03
N THR A 212 14.06 -9.86 6.89
CA THR A 212 15.09 -9.60 5.89
C THR A 212 15.53 -10.87 5.19
N PHE A 213 16.06 -10.77 3.98
CA PHE A 213 16.78 -11.85 3.30
C PHE A 213 18.02 -11.30 2.58
N ARG A 214 18.95 -12.20 2.24
CA ARG A 214 20.20 -11.85 1.56
C ARG A 214 20.03 -11.92 0.05
N LEU A 215 20.57 -10.95 -0.66
CA LEU A 215 20.57 -10.89 -2.11
C LEU A 215 22.00 -10.76 -2.63
N ILE A 216 22.38 -11.62 -3.57
CA ILE A 216 23.64 -11.46 -4.31
C ILE A 216 23.42 -10.41 -5.39
N ASN A 217 24.36 -9.47 -5.53
CA ASN A 217 24.29 -8.36 -6.47
C ASN A 217 23.80 -8.80 -7.87
N ARG A 218 22.86 -8.03 -8.44
CA ARG A 218 22.19 -8.26 -9.75
C ARG A 218 21.18 -9.41 -9.79
N GLN A 219 20.95 -10.12 -8.69
CA GLN A 219 19.85 -11.09 -8.64
C GLN A 219 18.49 -10.38 -8.66
N HIS A 220 17.49 -11.08 -9.20
CA HIS A 220 16.09 -10.70 -9.01
C HIS A 220 15.68 -10.90 -7.54
N LEU A 221 14.80 -10.04 -7.03
CA LEU A 221 14.33 -10.12 -5.65
C LEU A 221 13.74 -11.51 -5.32
N THR A 222 12.93 -12.10 -6.21
CA THR A 222 12.36 -13.45 -5.98
C THR A 222 13.40 -14.57 -6.00
N THR A 223 14.46 -14.45 -6.80
CA THR A 223 15.55 -15.44 -6.82
C THR A 223 16.32 -15.42 -5.50
N ALA A 224 16.62 -14.23 -4.98
CA ALA A 224 17.24 -14.05 -3.68
C ALA A 224 16.32 -14.51 -2.54
N ALA A 225 15.05 -14.09 -2.56
CA ALA A 225 14.05 -14.47 -1.57
C ALA A 225 13.92 -16.00 -1.46
N ALA A 226 13.91 -16.72 -2.59
CA ALA A 226 13.83 -18.18 -2.61
C ALA A 226 14.97 -18.90 -1.88
N GLN A 227 16.09 -18.22 -1.58
CA GLN A 227 17.20 -18.78 -0.79
C GLN A 227 16.92 -18.74 0.71
N ASP A 228 16.00 -17.89 1.16
CA ASP A 228 15.52 -17.89 2.54
C ASP A 228 14.54 -19.05 2.75
N LYS A 229 14.96 -20.03 3.56
CA LYS A 229 14.24 -21.29 3.78
C LYS A 229 13.38 -21.30 5.03
N ARG A 230 13.24 -20.15 5.71
CA ARG A 230 12.34 -20.03 6.86
C ARG A 230 10.89 -20.31 6.43
N PRO A 231 10.03 -20.81 7.33
CA PRO A 231 8.71 -21.31 6.97
C PRO A 231 7.69 -20.17 6.77
N HIS A 232 7.90 -19.32 5.77
CA HIS A 232 7.04 -18.17 5.47
C HIS A 232 5.61 -18.57 5.09
N HIS A 233 5.46 -19.73 4.44
CA HIS A 233 4.16 -20.33 4.09
C HIS A 233 3.24 -20.57 5.29
N LEU A 234 3.78 -20.67 6.52
CA LEU A 234 2.96 -20.78 7.73
C LEU A 234 2.33 -19.44 8.14
N ARG A 235 2.91 -18.31 7.74
CA ARG A 235 2.39 -16.96 7.99
C ARG A 235 1.54 -16.47 6.82
N ASP A 236 1.93 -16.79 5.59
CA ASP A 236 1.23 -16.43 4.36
C ASP A 236 1.07 -17.67 3.47
N PRO A 237 -0.16 -18.23 3.37
CA PRO A 237 -0.41 -19.44 2.57
C PRO A 237 -0.09 -19.31 1.08
N ARG A 238 0.11 -18.09 0.56
CA ARG A 238 0.49 -17.83 -0.84
C ARG A 238 1.98 -18.11 -1.08
N CYS A 239 2.79 -18.14 -0.02
CA CYS A 239 4.20 -18.45 -0.11
C CYS A 239 4.41 -19.97 -0.29
N VAL A 240 5.35 -20.34 -1.16
CA VAL A 240 5.65 -21.74 -1.45
C VAL A 240 6.43 -22.36 -0.28
N PRO A 241 6.11 -23.60 0.16
CA PRO A 241 6.89 -24.30 1.18
C PRO A 241 8.38 -24.39 0.82
N ASN A 242 9.25 -24.13 1.79
CA ASN A 242 10.71 -24.06 1.61
C ASN A 242 11.19 -23.00 0.59
N GLU A 243 10.40 -21.95 0.38
CA GLU A 243 10.80 -20.74 -0.33
C GLU A 243 10.66 -19.49 0.55
N GLY A 244 10.99 -18.34 -0.04
CA GLY A 244 11.05 -17.05 0.62
C GLY A 244 9.71 -16.39 0.92
N PRO A 245 9.76 -15.17 1.46
CA PRO A 245 8.59 -14.42 1.91
C PRO A 245 7.73 -13.83 0.78
N ILE A 246 8.23 -13.80 -0.46
CA ILE A 246 7.51 -13.24 -1.61
C ILE A 246 6.70 -14.36 -2.27
N PRO A 247 5.37 -14.22 -2.42
CA PRO A 247 4.54 -15.18 -3.14
C PRO A 247 4.95 -15.34 -4.61
N VAL A 248 5.20 -16.57 -5.04
CA VAL A 248 5.69 -16.88 -6.39
C VAL A 248 4.94 -18.07 -6.96
N GLN A 249 4.10 -17.82 -7.98
CA GLN A 249 3.53 -18.87 -8.82
C GLN A 249 4.34 -19.07 -10.13
N CYS A 250 5.07 -18.04 -10.57
CA CYS A 250 6.01 -18.08 -11.70
C CYS A 250 7.18 -17.12 -11.47
N ARG A 251 8.29 -17.29 -12.20
CA ARG A 251 9.44 -16.35 -12.18
C ARG A 251 9.66 -15.60 -13.50
N SER A 252 8.64 -15.56 -14.36
CA SER A 252 8.69 -14.97 -15.70
C SER A 252 7.83 -13.70 -15.85
N GLY A 253 7.30 -13.16 -14.75
CA GLY A 253 6.38 -12.02 -14.77
C GLY A 253 4.98 -12.31 -15.35
N SER A 254 4.60 -13.58 -15.54
CA SER A 254 3.34 -13.97 -16.18
C SER A 254 2.14 -14.10 -15.23
N CYS A 255 2.35 -14.37 -13.93
CA CYS A 255 1.27 -14.64 -12.98
C CYS A 255 0.82 -13.43 -12.13
N GLY A 256 1.70 -12.45 -11.91
CA GLY A 256 1.41 -11.29 -11.05
C GLY A 256 1.47 -11.54 -9.53
N SER A 257 1.71 -12.76 -9.05
CA SER A 257 1.71 -13.04 -7.60
C SER A 257 2.81 -12.28 -6.82
N CYS A 258 3.96 -12.06 -7.45
CA CYS A 258 5.16 -11.50 -6.82
C CYS A 258 5.23 -9.97 -6.82
N TRP A 259 4.09 -9.28 -6.90
CA TRP A 259 4.06 -7.82 -6.84
C TRP A 259 4.43 -7.31 -5.45
N VAL A 260 5.18 -6.20 -5.40
CA VAL A 260 5.69 -5.59 -4.18
C VAL A 260 5.66 -4.07 -4.29
N GLY A 261 5.52 -3.38 -3.16
CA GLY A 261 5.78 -1.96 -3.04
C GLY A 261 7.24 -1.71 -2.66
N VAL A 262 7.88 -0.70 -3.24
CA VAL A 262 9.28 -0.32 -2.97
C VAL A 262 9.28 0.90 -2.05
N LEU A 263 9.55 0.68 -0.77
CA LEU A 263 9.55 1.74 0.26
C LEU A 263 10.82 2.59 0.25
N GLY A 264 11.95 2.00 -0.13
CA GLY A 264 13.24 2.69 -0.20
C GLY A 264 14.28 1.90 -0.99
N GLY A 265 15.24 2.61 -1.59
CA GLY A 265 16.26 2.00 -2.44
C GLY A 265 15.79 1.73 -3.88
N ALA A 266 14.75 2.43 -4.36
CA ALA A 266 14.25 2.28 -5.73
C ALA A 266 15.36 2.56 -6.76
N GLU A 267 16.21 3.55 -6.51
CA GLU A 267 17.38 3.90 -7.30
C GLU A 267 18.40 2.76 -7.44
N LYS A 268 18.38 1.80 -6.50
CA LYS A 268 19.25 0.61 -6.48
C LYS A 268 18.63 -0.58 -7.21
N LEU A 269 17.44 -0.44 -7.80
CA LEU A 269 16.82 -1.45 -8.65
C LEU A 269 17.13 -1.19 -10.13
N SER A 270 17.07 -2.24 -10.94
CA SER A 270 17.02 -2.12 -12.39
C SER A 270 15.79 -1.32 -12.80
N GLU A 271 15.92 -0.60 -13.91
CA GLU A 271 14.77 0.02 -14.57
C GLU A 271 13.73 -1.03 -14.94
N MET A 272 12.48 -0.60 -15.00
CA MET A 272 11.35 -1.43 -15.40
C MET A 272 11.36 -1.61 -16.92
N GLU A 273 11.45 -2.87 -17.35
CA GLU A 273 11.40 -3.23 -18.75
C GLU A 273 9.94 -3.17 -19.28
N GLU A 274 9.77 -2.98 -20.59
CA GLU A 274 8.45 -2.84 -21.22
C GLU A 274 7.53 -4.04 -20.98
N TYR A 275 8.12 -5.25 -20.91
CA TYR A 275 7.37 -6.45 -20.57
C TYR A 275 6.74 -6.35 -19.18
N GLU A 276 7.50 -5.93 -18.16
CA GLU A 276 7.00 -5.73 -16.80
C GLU A 276 5.92 -4.64 -16.77
N ARG A 277 6.14 -3.51 -17.46
CA ARG A 277 5.17 -2.40 -17.56
C ARG A 277 3.82 -2.89 -18.08
N ARG A 278 3.82 -3.62 -19.20
CA ARG A 278 2.60 -4.18 -19.79
C ARG A 278 1.90 -5.14 -18.84
N ARG A 279 2.65 -5.97 -18.10
CA ARG A 279 2.11 -6.95 -17.16
C ARG A 279 1.49 -6.29 -15.93
N LEU A 280 2.15 -5.29 -15.33
CA LEU A 280 1.58 -4.53 -14.20
C LEU A 280 0.25 -3.87 -14.57
N ARG A 281 0.14 -3.30 -15.78
CA ARG A 281 -1.10 -2.75 -16.33
C ARG A 281 -2.18 -3.81 -16.58
N GLU A 282 -1.79 -5.00 -17.04
CA GLU A 282 -2.70 -6.12 -17.26
C GLU A 282 -3.28 -6.64 -15.93
N PHE A 283 -2.43 -6.82 -14.93
CA PHE A 283 -2.83 -7.27 -13.59
C PHE A 283 -3.66 -6.22 -12.85
N GLY A 284 -3.43 -4.93 -13.13
CA GLY A 284 -4.17 -3.82 -12.54
C GLY A 284 -3.46 -3.16 -11.36
N TYR A 285 -2.16 -3.42 -11.19
CA TYR A 285 -1.40 -2.95 -10.03
C TYR A 285 -0.95 -1.49 -10.14
N ILE A 286 -0.43 -1.10 -11.31
CA ILE A 286 -0.03 0.29 -11.61
C ILE A 286 0.02 0.50 -13.13
N GLU A 287 -0.29 1.72 -13.57
CA GLU A 287 -0.06 2.21 -14.94
C GLU A 287 0.79 3.48 -14.84
N THR A 288 2.04 3.41 -15.30
CA THR A 288 3.03 4.48 -15.15
C THR A 288 4.12 4.35 -16.20
N ASP A 289 4.74 5.47 -16.54
CA ASP A 289 5.92 5.58 -17.40
C ASP A 289 7.23 5.75 -16.60
N GLU A 290 7.15 5.87 -15.27
CA GLU A 290 8.32 5.99 -14.39
C GLU A 290 9.31 4.82 -14.63
N PRO A 291 10.63 5.07 -14.78
CA PRO A 291 11.62 4.01 -14.98
C PRO A 291 11.78 3.09 -13.77
N LYS A 292 11.57 3.62 -12.56
CA LYS A 292 11.74 2.91 -11.29
C LYS A 292 10.50 3.14 -10.41
N PRO A 293 9.35 2.59 -10.82
CA PRO A 293 8.09 2.86 -10.13
C PRO A 293 8.04 2.19 -8.76
N ILE A 294 7.17 2.74 -7.90
CA ILE A 294 6.97 2.28 -6.53
C ILE A 294 6.31 0.90 -6.42
N ILE A 295 5.64 0.41 -7.47
CA ILE A 295 5.09 -0.95 -7.55
C ILE A 295 5.86 -1.72 -8.62
N ARG A 296 6.36 -2.90 -8.26
CA ARG A 296 7.20 -3.75 -9.12
C ARG A 296 6.76 -5.20 -9.09
N LEU A 297 7.08 -5.96 -10.14
CA LEU A 297 7.13 -7.41 -10.09
C LEU A 297 8.51 -7.83 -9.55
N ALA A 298 8.56 -8.43 -8.36
CA ALA A 298 9.82 -8.81 -7.72
C ALA A 298 10.63 -9.85 -8.53
N CYS A 299 10.01 -10.59 -9.46
CA CYS A 299 10.72 -11.47 -10.38
C CYS A 299 11.37 -10.76 -11.57
N GLN A 300 11.08 -9.48 -11.79
CA GLN A 300 11.65 -8.66 -12.87
C GLN A 300 12.58 -7.55 -12.32
N ALA A 301 12.48 -7.22 -11.03
CA ALA A 301 13.35 -6.26 -10.38
C ALA A 301 14.69 -6.89 -9.94
N ARG A 302 15.80 -6.50 -10.57
CA ARG A 302 17.17 -6.83 -10.13
C ARG A 302 17.69 -5.77 -9.17
N ALA A 303 18.34 -6.17 -8.08
CA ALA A 303 18.88 -5.21 -7.10
C ALA A 303 20.42 -5.10 -7.16
N PHE A 304 20.90 -3.88 -7.00
CA PHE A 304 22.32 -3.48 -6.99
C PHE A 304 22.77 -2.91 -5.65
N GLY A 305 21.88 -2.92 -4.65
CA GLY A 305 22.07 -2.38 -3.30
C GLY A 305 21.01 -2.92 -2.34
N ALA A 306 21.02 -2.45 -1.10
CA ALA A 306 19.99 -2.77 -0.11
C ALA A 306 18.68 -2.03 -0.43
N VAL A 307 17.56 -2.74 -0.37
CA VAL A 307 16.23 -2.24 -0.72
C VAL A 307 15.25 -2.59 0.39
N SER A 308 14.35 -1.66 0.69
CA SER A 308 13.20 -1.90 1.55
C SER A 308 11.95 -2.02 0.69
N ILE A 309 11.26 -3.15 0.83
CA ILE A 309 10.03 -3.47 0.12
C ILE A 309 8.91 -3.76 1.12
N VAL A 310 7.68 -3.74 0.64
CA VAL A 310 6.50 -4.25 1.33
C VAL A 310 5.79 -5.23 0.42
N ILE A 311 5.40 -6.36 1.00
CA ILE A 311 4.66 -7.41 0.30
C ILE A 311 3.17 -7.17 0.59
N PRO A 312 2.33 -6.94 -0.43
CA PRO A 312 0.90 -6.78 -0.23
C PRO A 312 0.30 -8.04 0.39
N PRO A 313 -0.72 -7.94 1.24
CA PRO A 313 -1.31 -9.11 1.91
C PRO A 313 -2.17 -9.96 0.97
N TRP A 314 -2.23 -9.62 -0.32
CA TRP A 314 -3.00 -10.31 -1.35
C TRP A 314 -2.38 -10.15 -2.75
N ASN A 315 -2.87 -10.90 -3.74
CA ASN A 315 -2.57 -10.73 -5.16
C ASN A 315 -3.78 -11.10 -6.03
N GLY A 316 -3.76 -10.70 -7.30
CA GLY A 316 -4.78 -11.08 -8.27
C GLY A 316 -4.62 -10.43 -9.64
N VAL A 317 -5.54 -10.74 -10.55
CA VAL A 317 -5.56 -10.25 -11.94
C VAL A 317 -6.90 -9.59 -12.23
N PHE A 318 -6.93 -8.26 -12.12
CA PHE A 318 -8.18 -7.49 -12.16
C PHE A 318 -8.15 -6.28 -13.10
N GLY A 319 -6.99 -5.91 -13.65
CA GLY A 319 -6.84 -4.71 -14.49
C GLY A 319 -7.78 -4.68 -15.70
N ARG A 320 -7.91 -5.80 -16.42
CA ARG A 320 -8.85 -5.89 -17.56
C ARG A 320 -10.31 -5.76 -17.12
N PHE A 321 -10.66 -6.37 -16.00
CA PHE A 321 -12.01 -6.32 -15.45
C PHE A 321 -12.37 -4.89 -15.02
N LEU A 322 -11.53 -4.23 -14.22
CA LEU A 322 -11.80 -2.87 -13.75
C LEU A 322 -11.88 -1.84 -14.88
N ARG A 323 -11.14 -2.02 -15.99
CA ARG A 323 -11.29 -1.15 -17.16
C ARG A 323 -12.68 -1.26 -17.78
N LYS A 324 -13.22 -2.48 -17.91
CA LYS A 324 -14.57 -2.70 -18.45
C LYS A 324 -15.65 -2.23 -17.48
N TRP A 325 -15.50 -2.57 -16.20
CA TRP A 325 -16.45 -2.18 -15.16
C TRP A 325 -16.59 -0.66 -15.05
N ARG A 326 -15.47 0.09 -15.06
CA ARG A 326 -15.51 1.57 -15.07
C ARG A 326 -16.18 2.16 -16.31
N GLN A 327 -16.03 1.54 -17.48
CA GLN A 327 -16.71 1.98 -18.71
C GLN A 327 -18.23 1.80 -18.61
N GLN A 328 -18.69 0.77 -17.89
CA GLN A 328 -20.12 0.50 -17.67
C GLN A 328 -20.73 1.44 -16.61
N GLN A 329 -19.92 1.92 -15.66
CA GLN A 329 -20.36 2.86 -14.63
C GLN A 329 -20.42 4.32 -15.09
N ARG A 330 -19.76 4.68 -16.20
CA ARG A 330 -19.90 6.03 -16.77
C ARG A 330 -21.32 6.22 -17.30
N PRO A 331 -22.06 7.25 -16.86
CA PRO A 331 -23.35 7.59 -17.46
C PRO A 331 -23.20 7.71 -18.98
N MET A 332 -24.18 7.20 -19.72
CA MET A 332 -24.28 7.29 -21.17
C MET A 332 -24.64 8.73 -21.60
N GLU A 333 -23.91 9.73 -21.11
CA GLU A 333 -23.98 11.11 -21.57
C GLU A 333 -22.85 11.31 -22.58
N LEU A 334 -23.22 11.67 -23.82
CA LEU A 334 -22.42 11.67 -25.06
C LEU A 334 -22.49 10.39 -25.91
N MET A 335 -23.70 9.86 -26.12
CA MET A 335 -24.09 9.54 -27.50
C MET A 335 -25.06 10.61 -27.97
N GLY A 336 -24.48 11.73 -28.42
CA GLY A 336 -25.22 12.69 -29.23
C GLY A 336 -25.76 11.97 -30.47
N THR A 337 -27.05 12.14 -30.67
CA THR A 337 -27.85 11.79 -31.85
C THR A 337 -27.16 12.16 -33.19
N PRO A 338 -27.46 11.41 -34.27
CA PRO A 338 -26.74 11.42 -35.55
C PRO A 338 -26.69 12.76 -36.28
#